data_AF-A0A4S2IZS1-F1
#
_entry.id   AF-A0A4S2IZS1-F1
#
_cell.length_a   1.000
_cell.length_b   1.000
_cell.length_c   1.000
_cell.angle_alpha   90.00
_cell.angle_beta   90.00
_cell.angle_gamma   90.00
#
_symmetry.space_group_name_H-M   'P 1'
#
loop_
_entity.id
_entity.type
_entity.pdbx_description
1 polymer ?
#
loop_
_entity_poly.entity_id
_entity_poly.type
_entity_poly.pdbx_seq_one_letter_code
_entity_poly.pdbx_strand_id
1 'polypeptide(L)'
;MKLLSVNVGQARPVPYTSHPDGLTGIDKRPVEGPVMVSAPGPKGIAGSGLAGDVVCDLKHHGGDDQAVYAFAREDLDDWERELGRTLANGCFGENITTDGLDVSGALIGERWRIGPAVVLQVTSGRVPCRTFQGHLGEPGWVRRFTRKAATGAYLRVIEPGEIRAGDAVEILHRPGHGVTAAMEFRATTTERELLPRLLAAGDDLHPEALAAARKYVAEQAR
;
A
#
# COMPACT_ATOMS: atom_id res chain seq x y z
N MET A 1 1.07 17.80 -6.69
CA MET A 1 0.71 16.38 -6.57
C MET A 1 -0.79 16.25 -6.77
N LYS A 2 -1.25 15.18 -7.41
CA LYS A 2 -2.68 14.91 -7.63
C LYS A 2 -2.98 13.41 -7.66
N LEU A 3 -4.25 13.07 -7.50
CA LEU A 3 -4.78 11.75 -7.84
C LEU A 3 -5.00 11.65 -9.35
N LEU A 4 -4.37 10.67 -10.00
CA LEU A 4 -4.68 10.33 -11.39
C LEU A 4 -5.93 9.46 -11.49
N SER A 5 -6.07 8.51 -10.57
CA SER A 5 -7.26 7.65 -10.50
C SER A 5 -7.53 7.16 -9.10
N VAL A 6 -8.80 6.84 -8.88
CA VAL A 6 -9.28 6.04 -7.75
C VAL A 6 -9.72 4.71 -8.33
N ASN A 7 -9.23 3.61 -7.78
CA ASN A 7 -9.41 2.27 -8.32
C ASN A 7 -10.05 1.35 -7.28
N VAL A 8 -11.02 0.55 -7.72
CA VAL A 8 -11.67 -0.46 -6.88
C VAL A 8 -11.65 -1.82 -7.58
N GLY A 9 -11.57 -2.88 -6.79
CA GLY A 9 -11.54 -4.27 -7.22
C GLY A 9 -12.85 -4.97 -6.92
N GLN A 10 -13.17 -5.96 -7.74
CA GLN A 10 -14.28 -6.87 -7.53
C GLN A 10 -13.73 -8.28 -7.30
N ALA A 11 -14.39 -9.07 -6.46
CA ALA A 11 -14.02 -10.48 -6.28
C ALA A 11 -14.18 -11.22 -7.61
N ARG A 12 -13.08 -11.82 -8.09
CA ARG A 12 -13.06 -12.62 -9.31
C ARG A 12 -12.36 -13.95 -9.09
N PRO A 13 -12.89 -15.06 -9.65
CA PRO A 13 -12.21 -16.34 -9.62
C PRO A 13 -10.98 -16.31 -10.52
N VAL A 14 -9.86 -16.79 -10.01
CA VAL A 14 -8.59 -16.86 -10.74
C VAL A 14 -7.82 -18.14 -10.38
N PRO A 15 -7.08 -18.74 -11.33
CA PRO A 15 -6.36 -19.99 -11.08
C PRO A 15 -5.05 -19.83 -10.30
N TYR A 16 -4.62 -18.59 -10.03
CA TYR A 16 -3.28 -18.29 -9.50
C TYR A 16 -3.29 -17.75 -8.06
N THR A 17 -4.45 -17.56 -7.45
CA THR A 17 -4.53 -17.11 -6.06
C THR A 17 -4.40 -18.30 -5.10
N SER A 18 -3.85 -18.04 -3.92
CA SER A 18 -3.81 -19.01 -2.81
C SER A 18 -4.99 -18.88 -1.85
N HIS A 19 -5.95 -17.97 -2.13
CA HIS A 19 -7.16 -17.85 -1.32
C HIS A 19 -8.00 -19.14 -1.44
N PRO A 20 -8.56 -19.70 -0.35
CA PRO A 20 -9.32 -20.96 -0.38
C PRO A 20 -10.45 -20.98 -1.40
N ASP A 21 -11.16 -19.87 -1.56
CA ASP A 21 -12.28 -19.74 -2.52
C ASP A 21 -11.83 -19.48 -3.97
N GLY A 22 -10.52 -19.38 -4.22
CA GLY A 22 -9.99 -19.05 -5.55
C GLY A 22 -10.30 -17.62 -6.00
N LEU A 23 -10.73 -16.74 -5.09
CA LEU A 23 -11.14 -15.36 -5.38
C LEU A 23 -10.03 -14.34 -5.08
N THR A 24 -9.97 -13.28 -5.89
CA THR A 24 -9.13 -12.10 -5.62
C THR A 24 -9.80 -10.81 -6.08
N GLY A 25 -9.52 -9.70 -5.39
CA GLY A 25 -9.86 -8.33 -5.79
C GLY A 25 -8.67 -7.53 -6.33
N ILE A 26 -7.59 -8.20 -6.75
CA ILE A 26 -6.34 -7.54 -7.15
C ILE A 26 -6.43 -6.76 -8.48
N ASP A 27 -7.32 -7.17 -9.39
CA ASP A 27 -7.62 -6.44 -10.64
C ASP A 27 -8.48 -5.22 -10.32
N LYS A 28 -7.86 -4.19 -9.71
CA LYS A 28 -8.53 -2.91 -9.45
C LYS A 28 -8.55 -2.08 -10.72
N ARG A 29 -9.67 -1.40 -10.95
CA ARG A 29 -9.89 -0.57 -12.14
C ARG A 29 -10.32 0.83 -11.75
N PRO A 30 -9.93 1.86 -12.53
CA PRO A 30 -10.40 3.22 -12.31
C PRO A 30 -11.93 3.28 -12.27
N VAL A 31 -12.47 4.03 -11.33
CA VAL A 31 -13.90 4.35 -11.25
C VAL A 31 -14.14 5.82 -11.54
N GLU A 32 -15.31 6.11 -12.10
CA GLU A 32 -15.77 7.47 -12.34
C GLU A 32 -16.49 8.01 -11.10
N GLY A 33 -16.33 9.32 -10.86
CA GLY A 33 -17.01 10.01 -9.78
C GLY A 33 -16.34 9.88 -8.40
N PRO A 34 -16.97 10.44 -7.36
CA PRO A 34 -16.46 10.38 -5.99
C PRO A 34 -16.61 8.98 -5.38
N VAL A 35 -15.61 8.61 -4.58
CA VAL A 35 -15.58 7.37 -3.79
C VAL A 35 -15.43 7.72 -2.32
N MET A 36 -16.31 7.18 -1.50
CA MET A 36 -16.24 7.30 -0.04
C MET A 36 -15.03 6.53 0.51
N VAL A 37 -14.27 7.18 1.39
CA VAL A 37 -13.12 6.64 2.10
C VAL A 37 -13.40 6.73 3.61
N SER A 38 -13.32 5.59 4.29
CA SER A 38 -13.53 5.50 5.73
C SER A 38 -12.66 4.41 6.34
N ALA A 39 -12.32 4.54 7.63
CA ALA A 39 -11.63 3.48 8.36
C ALA A 39 -12.46 2.18 8.30
N PRO A 40 -11.92 1.08 7.76
CA PRO A 40 -12.69 -0.15 7.58
C PRO A 40 -12.90 -0.90 8.90
N GLY A 41 -12.02 -0.70 9.88
CA GLY A 41 -11.99 -1.44 11.14
C GLY A 41 -10.78 -2.40 11.21
N PRO A 42 -10.74 -3.28 12.22
CA PRO A 42 -9.56 -4.09 12.50
C PRO A 42 -9.26 -5.13 11.41
N LYS A 43 -7.96 -5.39 11.19
CA LYS A 43 -7.44 -6.45 10.33
C LYS A 43 -8.02 -7.83 10.72
N GLY A 44 -8.27 -8.69 9.72
CA GLY A 44 -8.91 -9.99 9.91
C GLY A 44 -10.44 -9.94 9.92
N ILE A 45 -11.04 -8.76 10.05
CA ILE A 45 -12.49 -8.55 10.01
C ILE A 45 -12.86 -7.63 8.84
N ALA A 46 -12.12 -6.53 8.70
CA ALA A 46 -12.43 -5.50 7.73
C ALA A 46 -11.46 -5.49 6.54
N GLY A 47 -11.99 -5.16 5.36
CA GLY A 47 -11.26 -5.14 4.09
C GLY A 47 -10.70 -3.76 3.75
N SER A 48 -11.25 -3.16 2.70
CA SER A 48 -10.81 -1.89 2.14
C SER A 48 -11.46 -0.69 2.81
N GLY A 49 -10.73 0.42 2.88
CA GLY A 49 -11.28 1.71 3.27
C GLY A 49 -12.06 2.42 2.15
N LEU A 50 -12.01 1.93 0.91
CA LEU A 50 -12.77 2.50 -0.21
C LEU A 50 -14.11 1.79 -0.39
N ALA A 51 -15.18 2.56 -0.51
CA ALA A 51 -16.50 2.04 -0.85
C ALA A 51 -16.48 1.32 -2.21
N GLY A 52 -17.02 0.10 -2.23
CA GLY A 52 -17.11 -0.74 -3.43
C GLY A 52 -15.84 -1.53 -3.76
N ASP A 53 -14.76 -1.37 -2.99
CA ASP A 53 -13.53 -2.16 -3.16
C ASP A 53 -13.55 -3.46 -2.34
N VAL A 54 -13.06 -4.55 -2.93
CA VAL A 54 -13.08 -5.88 -2.33
C VAL A 54 -11.67 -6.37 -1.99
N VAL A 55 -11.48 -6.77 -0.74
CA VAL A 55 -10.30 -7.50 -0.25
C VAL A 55 -10.73 -8.90 0.16
N CYS A 56 -10.23 -9.93 -0.53
CA CYS A 56 -10.63 -11.31 -0.24
C CYS A 56 -9.85 -11.93 0.94
N ASP A 57 -8.53 -11.77 0.99
CA ASP A 57 -7.68 -12.34 2.04
C ASP A 57 -7.51 -11.36 3.20
N LEU A 58 -8.51 -11.34 4.09
CA LEU A 58 -8.53 -10.44 5.27
C LEU A 58 -7.48 -10.80 6.33
N LYS A 59 -6.86 -11.99 6.24
CA LYS A 59 -5.80 -12.40 7.16
C LYS A 59 -4.52 -11.62 6.89
N HIS A 60 -4.20 -11.37 5.62
CA HIS A 60 -2.97 -10.70 5.22
C HIS A 60 -3.17 -9.28 4.71
N HIS A 61 -4.39 -8.93 4.29
CA HIS A 61 -4.72 -7.66 3.67
C HIS A 61 -5.89 -6.95 4.36
N GLY A 62 -5.94 -5.63 4.20
CA GLY A 62 -7.01 -4.80 4.72
C GLY A 62 -6.87 -4.49 6.22
N GLY A 63 -7.94 -3.92 6.76
CA GLY A 63 -7.95 -3.35 8.11
C GLY A 63 -7.39 -1.93 8.14
N ASP A 64 -7.47 -1.29 9.31
CA ASP A 64 -7.17 0.14 9.46
C ASP A 64 -5.77 0.52 8.96
N ASP A 65 -4.75 -0.30 9.22
CA ASP A 65 -3.37 -0.05 8.78
C ASP A 65 -3.10 -0.28 7.30
N GLN A 66 -4.04 -0.90 6.58
CA GLN A 66 -3.95 -1.18 5.15
C GLN A 66 -5.24 -0.78 4.42
N ALA A 67 -5.89 0.28 4.92
CA ALA A 67 -7.20 0.72 4.44
C ALA A 67 -7.14 1.20 2.98
N VAL A 68 -6.05 1.88 2.60
CA VAL A 68 -5.84 2.39 1.25
C VAL A 68 -4.44 1.99 0.79
N TYR A 69 -4.30 1.43 -0.41
CA TYR A 69 -3.00 1.23 -1.03
C TYR A 69 -2.74 2.30 -2.10
N ALA A 70 -1.63 3.03 -1.97
CA ALA A 70 -1.19 4.04 -2.91
C ALA A 70 0.01 3.58 -3.73
N PHE A 71 0.07 4.04 -4.98
CA PHE A 71 1.21 3.83 -5.85
C PHE A 71 1.45 5.06 -6.74
N ALA A 72 2.72 5.37 -7.01
CA ALA A 72 3.09 6.50 -7.87
C ALA A 72 2.99 6.09 -9.35
N ARG A 73 2.49 6.98 -10.20
CA ARG A 73 2.47 6.76 -11.66
C ARG A 73 3.89 6.64 -12.21
N GLU A 74 4.82 7.39 -11.64
CA GLU A 74 6.23 7.40 -11.98
C GLU A 74 6.86 6.01 -11.76
N ASP A 75 6.55 5.36 -10.63
CA ASP A 75 6.98 3.99 -10.35
C ASP A 75 6.35 2.98 -11.31
N LEU A 76 5.08 3.17 -11.72
CA LEU A 76 4.43 2.34 -12.73
C LEU A 76 5.09 2.49 -14.09
N ASP A 77 5.39 3.72 -14.52
CA ASP A 77 6.04 4.00 -15.81
C ASP A 77 7.43 3.34 -15.88
N ASP A 78 8.17 3.33 -14.77
CA ASP A 78 9.42 2.59 -14.68
C ASP A 78 9.21 1.09 -14.89
N TRP A 79 8.17 0.52 -14.28
CA TRP A 79 7.82 -0.89 -14.49
C TRP A 79 7.32 -1.17 -15.91
N GLU A 80 6.57 -0.27 -16.54
CA GLU A 80 6.15 -0.39 -17.94
C GLU A 80 7.36 -0.53 -18.86
N ARG A 81 8.38 0.32 -18.65
CA ARG A 81 9.63 0.25 -19.41
C ARG A 81 10.35 -1.07 -19.20
N GLU A 82 10.45 -1.55 -17.96
CA GLU A 82 11.10 -2.82 -17.65
C GLU A 82 10.35 -4.05 -18.18
N LEU A 83 9.01 -3.99 -18.26
CA LEU A 83 8.17 -5.10 -18.71
C LEU A 83 7.87 -5.03 -20.22
N GLY A 84 8.15 -3.90 -20.87
CA GLY A 84 7.88 -3.71 -22.30
C GLY A 84 6.39 -3.72 -22.64
N ARG A 85 5.52 -3.33 -21.70
CA ARG A 85 4.06 -3.27 -21.88
C ARG A 85 3.44 -2.17 -21.04
N THR A 86 2.28 -1.68 -21.47
CA THR A 86 1.47 -0.74 -20.69
C THR A 86 0.91 -1.39 -19.43
N LEU A 87 0.93 -0.64 -18.34
CA LEU A 87 0.40 -0.94 -17.03
C LEU A 87 -0.65 0.13 -16.69
N ALA A 88 -1.91 -0.27 -16.74
CA ALA A 88 -3.02 0.61 -16.37
C ALA A 88 -2.95 0.97 -14.88
N ASN A 89 -3.47 2.15 -14.53
CA ASN A 89 -3.69 2.49 -13.13
C ASN A 89 -4.62 1.45 -12.47
N GLY A 90 -4.30 1.07 -11.24
CA GLY A 90 -4.97 0.01 -10.48
C GLY A 90 -4.41 -1.39 -10.72
N CYS A 91 -3.56 -1.62 -11.73
CA CYS A 91 -3.08 -2.97 -12.07
C CYS A 91 -2.12 -3.56 -11.04
N PHE A 92 -1.54 -2.74 -10.16
CA PHE A 92 -0.78 -3.25 -9.02
C PHE A 92 -1.69 -3.58 -7.85
N GLY A 93 -3.00 -3.35 -7.98
CA GLY A 93 -4.00 -3.52 -6.93
C GLY A 93 -4.07 -2.33 -5.99
N GLU A 94 -3.51 -1.18 -6.38
CA GLU A 94 -3.59 0.09 -5.65
C GLU A 94 -4.95 0.75 -5.79
N ASN A 95 -5.42 1.33 -4.68
CA ASN A 95 -6.65 2.09 -4.60
C ASN A 95 -6.51 3.49 -5.16
N ILE A 96 -5.34 4.11 -4.99
CA ILE A 96 -5.06 5.44 -5.52
C ILE A 96 -3.77 5.44 -6.30
N THR A 97 -3.82 5.93 -7.52
CA THR A 97 -2.63 6.17 -8.35
C THR A 97 -2.35 7.67 -8.32
N THR A 98 -1.16 8.04 -7.86
CA THR A 98 -0.76 9.45 -7.64
C THR A 98 0.19 9.95 -8.73
N ASP A 99 0.30 11.26 -8.87
CA ASP A 99 1.24 11.95 -9.77
C ASP A 99 1.94 13.10 -9.04
N GLY A 100 3.26 13.15 -9.16
CA GLY A 100 4.16 14.11 -8.55
C GLY A 100 4.53 13.82 -7.09
N LEU A 101 4.23 12.62 -6.57
CA LEU A 101 4.45 12.21 -5.17
C LEU A 101 5.35 10.98 -5.11
N ASP A 102 6.45 11.07 -4.36
CA ASP A 102 7.29 9.92 -4.02
C ASP A 102 6.60 9.06 -2.94
N VAL A 103 5.79 8.09 -3.38
CA VAL A 103 5.00 7.23 -2.49
C VAL A 103 5.90 6.24 -1.74
N SER A 104 6.85 5.61 -2.43
CA SER A 104 7.75 4.61 -1.82
C SER A 104 8.74 5.26 -0.84
N GLY A 105 9.16 6.49 -1.10
CA GLY A 105 10.00 7.31 -0.23
C GLY A 105 9.24 8.09 0.85
N ALA A 106 7.91 8.00 0.91
CA ALA A 106 7.13 8.66 1.94
C ALA A 106 7.49 8.15 3.35
N LEU A 107 7.50 9.06 4.32
CA LEU A 107 7.80 8.70 5.71
C LEU A 107 6.61 7.97 6.34
N ILE A 108 6.88 6.92 7.10
CA ILE A 108 5.87 6.33 7.98
C ILE A 108 5.34 7.41 8.92
N GLY A 109 4.02 7.57 9.01
CA GLY A 109 3.38 8.64 9.77
C GLY A 109 3.16 9.95 8.99
N GLU A 110 3.68 10.09 7.77
CA GLU A 110 3.36 11.22 6.88
C GLU A 110 1.85 11.28 6.62
N ARG A 111 1.26 12.48 6.70
CA ARG A 111 -0.19 12.69 6.51
C ARG A 111 -0.47 13.47 5.24
N TRP A 112 -1.36 12.92 4.42
CA TRP A 112 -1.75 13.48 3.13
C TRP A 112 -3.21 13.89 3.17
N ARG A 113 -3.47 15.15 2.85
CA ARG A 113 -4.81 15.61 2.49
C ARG A 113 -5.04 15.31 1.02
N ILE A 114 -6.18 14.70 0.72
CA ILE A 114 -6.61 14.40 -0.63
C ILE A 114 -8.00 14.99 -0.85
N GLY A 115 -8.11 15.80 -1.90
CA GLY A 115 -9.35 16.48 -2.21
C GLY A 115 -9.75 17.46 -1.09
N PRO A 116 -11.05 17.59 -0.78
CA PRO A 116 -11.52 18.61 0.14
C PRO A 116 -11.25 18.30 1.62
N ALA A 117 -11.29 17.03 2.03
CA ALA A 117 -11.33 16.67 3.46
C ALA A 117 -10.60 15.38 3.85
N VAL A 118 -10.36 14.44 2.92
CA VAL A 118 -9.79 13.14 3.31
C VAL A 118 -8.35 13.30 3.76
N VAL A 119 -8.03 12.77 4.94
CA VAL A 119 -6.66 12.72 5.46
C VAL A 119 -6.25 11.26 5.64
N LEU A 120 -5.17 10.87 4.97
CA LEU A 120 -4.58 9.54 5.04
C LEU A 120 -3.20 9.61 5.68
N GLN A 121 -2.79 8.57 6.40
CA GLN A 121 -1.47 8.47 7.02
C GLN A 121 -0.73 7.22 6.57
N VAL A 122 0.54 7.36 6.17
CA VAL A 122 1.40 6.25 5.71
C VAL A 122 1.73 5.30 6.85
N THR A 123 1.62 3.98 6.64
CA THR A 123 1.80 2.96 7.69
C THR A 123 2.88 1.92 7.39
N SER A 124 3.03 1.52 6.13
CA SER A 124 4.02 0.52 5.67
C SER A 124 4.18 0.52 4.15
N GLY A 125 5.22 -0.15 3.65
CA GLY A 125 5.32 -0.53 2.26
C GLY A 125 4.51 -1.79 1.95
N ARG A 126 4.14 -2.00 0.69
CA ARG A 126 3.45 -3.24 0.28
C ARG A 126 4.41 -4.39 0.09
N VAL A 127 4.10 -5.52 0.73
CA VAL A 127 4.75 -6.81 0.46
C VAL A 127 4.10 -7.53 -0.73
N PRO A 128 4.86 -7.91 -1.79
CA PRO A 128 4.31 -8.63 -2.93
C PRO A 128 3.93 -10.06 -2.55
N CYS A 129 2.80 -10.56 -3.07
CA CYS A 129 2.29 -11.91 -2.78
C CYS A 129 2.16 -12.76 -4.06
N ARG A 130 1.86 -14.06 -3.89
CA ARG A 130 1.65 -15.00 -5.02
C ARG A 130 0.53 -14.53 -5.95
N THR A 131 -0.56 -14.02 -5.39
CA THR A 131 -1.68 -13.48 -6.17
C THR A 131 -1.23 -12.32 -7.06
N PHE A 132 -0.33 -11.46 -6.59
CA PHE A 132 0.22 -10.36 -7.38
C PHE A 132 1.09 -10.84 -8.53
N GLN A 133 1.97 -11.82 -8.27
CA GLN A 133 2.75 -12.46 -9.32
C GLN A 133 1.86 -13.11 -10.39
N GLY A 134 0.83 -13.85 -9.97
CA GLY A 134 -0.11 -14.49 -10.88
C GLY A 134 -0.93 -13.50 -11.71
N HIS A 135 -1.34 -12.39 -11.09
CA HIS A 135 -2.09 -11.32 -11.75
C HIS A 135 -1.27 -10.64 -12.86
N LEU A 136 -0.02 -10.29 -12.59
CA LEU A 136 0.85 -9.71 -13.60
C LEU A 136 1.32 -10.75 -14.64
N GLY A 137 1.29 -12.04 -14.31
CA GLY A 137 1.79 -13.10 -15.18
C GLY A 137 3.31 -13.03 -15.37
N GLU A 138 4.04 -12.43 -14.44
CA GLU A 138 5.48 -12.19 -14.55
C GLU A 138 6.28 -13.21 -13.72
N PRO A 139 7.06 -14.11 -14.33
CA PRO A 139 7.87 -15.07 -13.60
C PRO A 139 8.88 -14.39 -12.67
N GLY A 140 8.94 -14.87 -11.42
CA GLY A 140 9.86 -14.32 -10.42
C GLY A 140 9.52 -12.91 -9.95
N TRP A 141 8.29 -12.43 -10.22
CA TRP A 141 7.83 -11.10 -9.86
C TRP A 141 8.10 -10.73 -8.41
N VAL A 142 7.78 -11.62 -7.45
CA VAL A 142 8.02 -11.37 -6.01
C VAL A 142 9.47 -10.95 -5.77
N ARG A 143 10.43 -11.70 -6.31
CA ARG A 143 11.86 -11.41 -6.15
C ARG A 143 12.28 -10.11 -6.86
N ARG A 144 11.73 -9.84 -8.06
CA ARG A 144 12.04 -8.61 -8.82
C ARG A 144 11.53 -7.38 -8.10
N PHE A 145 10.26 -7.40 -7.69
CA PHE A 145 9.61 -6.33 -6.95
C PHE A 145 10.31 -6.06 -5.62
N THR A 146 10.61 -7.11 -4.85
CA THR A 146 11.33 -6.98 -3.58
C THR A 146 12.71 -6.36 -3.74
N ARG A 147 13.45 -6.71 -4.80
CA ARG A 147 14.77 -6.12 -5.04
C ARG A 147 14.70 -4.63 -5.38
N LYS A 148 13.69 -4.22 -6.17
CA LYS A 148 13.51 -2.83 -6.56
C LYS A 148 13.08 -1.96 -5.38
N ALA A 149 12.25 -2.51 -4.49
CA ALA A 149 11.69 -1.82 -3.32
C ALA A 149 10.94 -0.52 -3.64
N ALA A 150 10.44 -0.38 -4.87
CA ALA A 150 9.43 0.60 -5.26
C ALA A 150 8.04 0.04 -4.91
N THR A 151 7.72 0.10 -3.61
CA THR A 151 6.64 -0.68 -3.00
C THR A 151 5.27 0.00 -3.06
N GLY A 152 5.24 1.30 -3.34
CA GLY A 152 4.13 2.14 -2.91
C GLY A 152 4.00 2.13 -1.38
N ALA A 153 2.83 2.52 -0.89
CA ALA A 153 2.57 2.65 0.53
C ALA A 153 1.13 2.26 0.88
N TYR A 154 0.95 1.54 1.98
CA TYR A 154 -0.33 1.44 2.65
C TYR A 154 -0.57 2.66 3.52
N LEU A 155 -1.85 3.05 3.62
CA LEU A 155 -2.30 4.16 4.41
C LEU A 155 -3.50 3.79 5.27
N ARG A 156 -3.55 4.37 6.47
CA ARG A 156 -4.72 4.39 7.35
C ARG A 156 -5.52 5.67 7.16
N VAL A 157 -6.81 5.62 7.45
CA VAL A 157 -7.72 6.78 7.36
C VAL A 157 -7.70 7.55 8.68
N ILE A 158 -7.35 8.84 8.61
CA ILE A 158 -7.38 9.76 9.76
C ILE A 158 -8.67 10.58 9.74
N GLU A 159 -9.02 11.13 8.58
CA GLU A 159 -10.26 11.86 8.37
C GLU A 159 -11.00 11.25 7.16
N PRO A 160 -12.24 10.75 7.34
CA PRO A 160 -13.02 10.15 6.26
C PRO A 160 -13.63 11.21 5.33
N GLY A 161 -14.07 10.79 4.15
CA GLY A 161 -14.71 11.67 3.18
C GLY A 161 -14.66 11.11 1.77
N GLU A 162 -14.96 11.94 0.77
CA GLU A 162 -14.95 11.52 -0.64
C GLU A 162 -13.70 12.02 -1.36
N ILE A 163 -13.14 11.16 -2.21
CA ILE A 163 -12.08 11.49 -3.16
C ILE A 163 -12.50 11.12 -4.59
N ARG A 164 -11.92 11.77 -5.58
CA ARG A 164 -12.10 11.46 -7.00
C ARG A 164 -10.81 11.68 -7.79
N ALA A 165 -10.75 11.13 -8.99
CA ALA A 165 -9.67 11.43 -9.93
C ALA A 165 -9.59 12.96 -10.17
N GLY A 166 -8.35 13.49 -10.21
CA GLY A 166 -8.06 14.91 -10.37
C GLY A 166 -7.92 15.68 -9.05
N ASP A 167 -8.30 15.10 -7.91
CA ASP A 167 -8.14 15.76 -6.62
C ASP A 167 -6.67 16.06 -6.31
N ALA A 168 -6.41 17.23 -5.72
CA ALA A 168 -5.09 17.60 -5.26
C ALA A 168 -4.65 16.72 -4.08
N VAL A 169 -3.35 16.45 -4.01
CA VAL A 169 -2.71 15.81 -2.86
C VAL A 169 -1.77 16.82 -2.21
N GLU A 170 -1.90 17.00 -0.89
CA GLU A 170 -1.07 17.90 -0.10
C GLU A 170 -0.52 17.16 1.12
N ILE A 171 0.78 17.34 1.40
CA ILE A 171 1.39 16.78 2.60
C ILE A 171 1.17 17.74 3.76
N LEU A 172 0.30 17.38 4.70
CA LEU A 172 -0.02 18.19 5.87
C LEU A 172 1.02 18.07 6.99
N HIS A 173 1.63 16.90 7.11
CA HIS A 173 2.54 16.59 8.20
C HIS A 173 3.63 15.63 7.74
N ARG A 174 4.88 15.93 8.10
CA ARG A 174 6.04 15.04 7.96
C ARG A 174 6.67 14.77 9.33
N PRO A 175 6.83 13.49 9.72
CA PRO A 175 7.54 13.13 10.95
C PRO A 175 9.02 13.50 10.95
N GLY A 176 9.59 13.65 12.15
CA GLY A 176 11.00 14.04 12.35
C GLY A 176 12.04 12.92 12.22
N HIS A 177 11.67 11.78 11.63
CA HIS A 177 12.55 10.60 11.49
C HIS A 177 12.77 10.23 10.01
N GLY A 178 13.77 9.38 9.74
CA GLY A 178 14.10 8.93 8.38
C GLY A 178 13.44 7.62 7.92
N VAL A 179 12.44 7.09 8.64
CA VAL A 179 11.79 5.82 8.31
C VAL A 179 10.80 5.98 7.16
N THR A 180 11.15 5.48 5.98
CA THR A 180 10.30 5.48 4.77
C THR A 180 9.53 4.17 4.61
N ALA A 181 8.48 4.16 3.79
CA ALA A 181 7.78 2.94 3.39
C ALA A 181 8.73 1.90 2.75
N ALA A 182 9.63 2.35 1.87
CA ALA A 182 10.65 1.47 1.28
C ALA A 182 11.66 0.92 2.32
N MET A 183 12.04 1.73 3.33
CA MET A 183 12.92 1.26 4.42
C MET A 183 12.23 0.21 5.29
N GLU A 184 10.97 0.46 5.67
CA GLU A 184 10.14 -0.50 6.40
C GLU A 184 10.05 -1.82 5.63
N PHE A 185 9.73 -1.75 4.34
CA PHE A 185 9.64 -2.92 3.48
C PHE A 185 10.96 -3.70 3.42
N ARG A 186 12.10 -3.03 3.22
CA ARG A 186 13.42 -3.68 3.22
C ARG A 186 13.70 -4.35 4.56
N ALA A 187 13.44 -3.65 5.66
CA ALA A 187 13.66 -4.15 7.01
C ALA A 187 12.85 -5.41 7.33
N THR A 188 11.61 -5.50 6.83
CA THR A 188 10.71 -6.64 7.06
C THR A 188 10.86 -7.76 6.04
N THR A 189 11.66 -7.58 4.98
CA THR A 189 11.84 -8.60 3.93
C THR A 189 13.28 -9.06 3.72
N THR A 190 14.23 -8.16 3.45
CA THR A 190 15.57 -8.52 2.97
C THR A 190 16.72 -8.04 3.85
N GLU A 191 16.52 -6.97 4.61
CA GLU A 191 17.57 -6.23 5.33
C GLU A 191 17.20 -6.09 6.82
N ARG A 192 17.12 -7.23 7.53
CA ARG A 192 16.62 -7.29 8.92
C ARG A 192 17.41 -6.43 9.91
N GLU A 193 18.67 -6.11 9.61
CA GLU A 193 19.51 -5.19 10.35
C GLU A 193 18.94 -3.76 10.42
N LEU A 194 18.00 -3.41 9.53
CA LEU A 194 17.29 -2.13 9.57
C LEU A 194 16.14 -2.10 10.59
N LEU A 195 15.70 -3.25 11.11
CA LEU A 195 14.56 -3.34 12.04
C LEU A 195 14.67 -2.38 13.25
N PRO A 196 15.83 -2.21 13.92
CA PRO A 196 15.95 -1.24 15.01
C PRO A 196 15.63 0.19 14.60
N ARG A 197 15.91 0.59 13.35
CA ARG A 197 15.64 1.94 12.85
C ARG A 197 14.15 2.23 12.75
N LEU A 198 13.33 1.21 12.52
CA LEU A 198 11.87 1.37 12.42
C LEU A 198 11.24 1.84 13.73
N LEU A 199 11.89 1.59 14.88
CA LEU A 199 11.38 2.01 16.19
C LEU A 199 11.21 3.54 16.31
N ALA A 200 11.92 4.32 15.49
CA ALA A 200 11.76 5.77 15.45
C ALA A 200 10.36 6.22 14.97
N ALA A 201 9.64 5.38 14.22
CA ALA A 201 8.28 5.66 13.75
C ALA A 201 7.19 5.36 14.81
N GLY A 202 7.53 4.69 15.92
CA GLY A 202 6.60 4.45 17.03
C GLY A 202 5.28 3.81 16.57
N ASP A 203 4.16 4.39 17.03
CA ASP A 203 2.80 3.88 16.78
C ASP A 203 2.24 4.27 15.39
N ASP A 204 2.96 5.09 14.63
CA ASP A 204 2.62 5.36 13.23
C ASP A 204 2.96 4.16 12.31
N LEU A 205 3.87 3.28 12.76
CA LEU A 205 4.27 2.07 12.06
C LEU A 205 3.19 1.00 12.10
N HIS A 206 3.06 0.21 11.03
CA HIS A 206 2.20 -0.97 11.01
C HIS A 206 2.51 -1.91 12.20
N PRO A 207 1.50 -2.37 12.97
CA PRO A 207 1.71 -3.07 14.24
C PRO A 207 2.59 -4.32 14.16
N GLU A 208 2.46 -5.10 13.08
CA GLU A 208 3.30 -6.30 12.86
C GLU A 208 4.79 -5.94 12.65
N ALA A 209 5.08 -4.85 11.92
CA ALA A 209 6.44 -4.38 11.72
C ALA A 209 7.04 -3.82 13.02
N LEU A 210 6.24 -3.09 13.81
CA LEU A 210 6.64 -2.61 15.13
C LEU A 210 6.95 -3.76 16.09
N ALA A 211 6.11 -4.80 16.11
CA ALA A 211 6.33 -6.00 16.91
C ALA A 211 7.61 -6.74 16.49
N ALA A 212 7.86 -6.87 15.18
CA ALA A 212 9.07 -7.47 14.64
C ALA A 212 10.34 -6.69 15.04
N ALA A 213 10.29 -5.35 14.96
CA ALA A 213 11.39 -4.48 15.36
C ALA A 213 11.72 -4.59 16.86
N ARG A 214 10.69 -4.55 17.71
CA ARG A 214 10.84 -4.72 19.17
C ARG A 214 11.44 -6.09 19.52
N LYS A 215 10.95 -7.15 18.89
CA LYS A 215 11.46 -8.51 19.08
C LYS A 215 12.93 -8.61 18.70
N TYR A 216 13.31 -8.08 17.53
CA TYR A 216 14.69 -8.12 17.05
C TYR A 216 15.65 -7.42 18.03
N VAL A 217 15.32 -6.22 18.51
CA VAL A 217 16.16 -5.50 19.48
C VAL A 217 16.28 -6.26 20.81
N ALA A 218 15.19 -6.87 21.28
CA ALA A 218 15.20 -7.67 22.50
C ALA A 218 16.05 -8.94 22.38
N GLU A 219 16.14 -9.53 21.19
CA GLU A 219 16.99 -10.70 20.91
C GLU A 219 18.48 -10.34 20.85
N GLN A 220 18.84 -9.14 20.38
CA GLN A 220 20.22 -8.65 20.31
C GLN A 220 20.79 -8.19 21.67
N ALA A 221 19.92 -7.89 22.63
CA ALA A 221 20.31 -7.47 23.98
C ALA A 221 20.57 -8.64 24.95
N ARG A 222 20.45 -9.89 24.48
CA ARG A 222 20.68 -11.13 25.24
C ARG A 222 22.04 -11.70 24.90
#